data_AF-A0A409VTA6-F1
#
_entry.id   AF-A0A409VTA6-F1
#
_cell.length_a   1.000
_cell.length_b   1.000
_cell.length_c   1.000
_cell.angle_alpha   90.00
_cell.angle_beta   90.00
_cell.angle_gamma   90.00
#
_symmetry.space_group_name_H-M   'P 1'
#
loop_
_entity.id
_entity.type
_entity.pdbx_description
1 polymer ?
#
loop_
_entity_poly.entity_id
_entity_poly.type
_entity_poly.pdbx_seq_one_letter_code
_entity_poly.pdbx_strand_id
1 'polypeptide(L)'
;MTLDITQEQVKSILNKYVSEEATLDNIIPINTQYSFTSNTRTFILNIITSTTTLSTFLIISSPAPENEYPTNSLETTLHIINQIQKHTDISFSFSPSFPTQPTLDTSLTLVPFSFILLSPTPRISKEQPITLHQARHSSTLTQPQLLTIELHIGQLLAQLHSNLQNDWFGLPLPQNSQPSDPSYSWQETFTLCIETVIADLEKSNSTSISIPFTLIKSLLSRAIGSFLFDDAEVPSLVLFTHSEQDIYISLPDTSSSNEQTSPSLHLTFVPTFTRALFGDPLLESIFATPGPSAAVWEGYKASGGEPLIVFPRQKTKRLWYDLFLGLVALRERTDNPPTAQDCQWIIKLITETTEKLKTAPYY
;
A
#
# COMPACT_ATOMS: atom_id res chain seq x y z
N MET A 1 -10.57 -12.96 16.28
CA MET A 1 -9.49 -13.97 16.21
C MET A 1 -8.21 -13.21 15.93
N THR A 2 -7.17 -13.38 16.74
CA THR A 2 -5.88 -12.69 16.51
C THR A 2 -5.17 -13.34 15.32
N LEU A 3 -4.76 -12.51 14.34
CA LEU A 3 -4.00 -12.93 13.16
C LEU A 3 -2.51 -13.07 13.51
N ASP A 4 -2.20 -14.07 14.32
CA ASP A 4 -0.82 -14.37 14.72
C ASP A 4 -0.40 -15.73 14.16
N ILE A 5 0.71 -15.74 13.43
CA ILE A 5 1.31 -16.97 12.92
C ILE A 5 2.44 -17.42 13.84
N THR A 6 2.44 -18.70 14.18
CA THR A 6 3.46 -19.32 15.04
C THR A 6 4.70 -19.71 14.23
N GLN A 7 5.84 -19.90 14.92
CA GLN A 7 7.07 -20.35 14.27
C GLN A 7 6.91 -21.75 13.66
N GLU A 8 6.16 -22.64 14.31
CA GLU A 8 5.85 -23.98 13.83
C GLU A 8 5.07 -23.93 12.52
N GLN A 9 4.05 -23.08 12.45
CA GLN A 9 3.26 -22.86 11.24
C GLN A 9 4.10 -22.34 10.07
N VAL A 10 4.97 -21.35 10.33
CA VAL A 10 5.90 -20.84 9.31
C VAL A 10 6.85 -21.95 8.84
N LYS A 11 7.41 -22.75 9.75
CA LYS A 11 8.27 -23.89 9.38
C LYS A 11 7.53 -24.90 8.49
N SER A 12 6.28 -25.21 8.79
CA SER A 12 5.45 -26.09 7.94
C SER A 12 5.27 -25.52 6.52
N ILE A 13 5.08 -24.21 6.39
CA ILE A 13 5.01 -23.53 5.09
C ILE A 13 6.35 -23.62 4.36
N LEU A 14 7.46 -23.29 5.03
CA LEU A 14 8.81 -23.29 4.43
C LEU A 14 9.24 -24.68 3.96
N ASN A 15 8.95 -25.73 4.74
CA ASN A 15 9.27 -27.10 4.37
C ASN A 15 8.53 -27.54 3.09
N LYS A 16 7.29 -27.08 2.89
CA LYS A 16 6.50 -27.42 1.70
C LYS A 16 6.93 -26.66 0.45
N TYR A 17 7.28 -25.38 0.59
CA TYR A 17 7.42 -24.46 -0.56
C TYR A 17 8.83 -23.96 -0.84
N VAL A 18 9.76 -24.12 0.09
CA VAL A 18 11.14 -23.60 -0.05
C VAL A 18 12.14 -24.74 -0.11
N SER A 19 12.38 -25.41 1.02
CA SER A 19 13.28 -26.56 1.14
C SER A 19 13.17 -27.14 2.55
N GLU A 20 13.37 -28.45 2.70
CA GLU A 20 13.47 -29.10 4.01
C GLU A 20 14.70 -28.65 4.82
N GLU A 21 15.74 -28.13 4.14
CA GLU A 21 16.96 -27.63 4.78
C GLU A 21 16.85 -26.16 5.23
N ALA A 22 15.76 -25.47 4.87
CA ALA A 22 15.56 -24.07 5.22
C ALA A 22 15.20 -23.94 6.70
N THR A 23 15.99 -23.15 7.44
CA THR A 23 15.71 -22.86 8.85
C THR A 23 15.19 -21.45 9.02
N LEU A 24 14.09 -21.29 9.76
CA LEU A 24 13.55 -19.98 10.10
C LEU A 24 14.44 -19.31 11.15
N ASP A 25 15.00 -18.15 10.83
CA ASP A 25 15.75 -17.32 11.77
C ASP A 25 14.80 -16.45 12.60
N ASN A 26 14.00 -15.63 11.91
CA ASN A 26 13.08 -14.71 12.55
C ASN A 26 11.83 -14.43 11.72
N ILE A 27 10.78 -13.98 12.42
CA ILE A 27 9.51 -13.50 11.86
C ILE A 27 9.37 -12.05 12.30
N ILE A 28 9.29 -11.13 11.35
CA ILE A 28 9.14 -9.69 11.62
C ILE A 28 7.75 -9.27 11.14
N PRO A 29 6.79 -9.00 12.05
CA PRO A 29 5.49 -8.49 11.65
C PRO A 29 5.63 -7.09 11.08
N ILE A 30 5.00 -6.85 9.94
CA ILE A 30 4.90 -5.52 9.35
C ILE A 30 3.66 -4.86 9.93
N ASN A 31 3.88 -3.82 10.74
CA ASN A 31 2.82 -2.99 11.29
C ASN A 31 2.96 -1.56 10.75
N THR A 32 2.31 -1.31 9.63
CA THR A 32 2.27 -0.02 8.95
C THR A 32 1.07 0.78 9.40
N GLN A 33 1.19 2.11 9.41
CA GLN A 33 0.08 2.97 9.81
C GLN A 33 -1.04 2.95 8.76
N TYR A 34 -0.70 3.13 7.49
CA TYR A 34 -1.70 3.30 6.43
C TYR A 34 -2.23 1.97 5.87
N SER A 35 -1.37 0.99 5.62
CA SER A 35 -1.76 -0.30 5.01
C SER A 35 -2.25 -1.37 6.01
N PHE A 36 -2.44 -1.00 7.28
CA PHE A 36 -3.09 -1.87 8.27
C PHE A 36 -4.49 -2.25 7.81
N THR A 37 -4.80 -3.54 7.89
CA THR A 37 -6.15 -4.07 7.66
C THR A 37 -6.50 -5.07 8.74
N SER A 38 -7.77 -5.18 9.11
CA SER A 38 -8.21 -6.03 10.23
C SER A 38 -8.06 -7.53 9.95
N ASN A 39 -8.19 -7.93 8.68
CA ASN A 39 -8.30 -9.32 8.22
C ASN A 39 -7.02 -9.87 7.55
N THR A 40 -6.00 -9.05 7.29
CA THR A 40 -4.73 -9.51 6.72
C THR A 40 -3.53 -9.06 7.56
N ARG A 41 -2.46 -9.85 7.52
CA ARG A 41 -1.16 -9.49 8.13
C ARG A 41 -0.04 -9.87 7.19
N THR A 42 0.99 -9.04 7.17
CA THR A 42 2.20 -9.28 6.38
C THR A 42 3.40 -9.41 7.30
N PHE A 43 4.27 -10.36 6.99
CA PHE A 43 5.48 -10.65 7.74
C PHE A 43 6.68 -10.66 6.80
N ILE A 44 7.84 -10.22 7.29
CA ILE A 44 9.13 -10.54 6.69
C ILE A 44 9.65 -11.79 7.39
N LEU A 45 9.98 -12.81 6.60
CA LEU A 45 10.62 -14.02 7.09
C LEU A 45 12.10 -13.96 6.73
N ASN A 46 12.98 -14.11 7.71
CA ASN A 46 14.40 -14.36 7.46
C ASN A 46 14.67 -15.85 7.60
N ILE A 47 15.33 -16.40 6.58
CA ILE A 47 15.54 -17.83 6.40
C ILE A 47 17.04 -18.07 6.26
N ILE A 48 17.59 -18.97 7.07
CA ILE A 48 18.98 -19.40 6.97
C ILE A 48 19.01 -20.71 6.19
N THR A 49 19.81 -20.73 5.12
CA THR A 49 20.16 -21.93 4.38
C THR A 49 21.63 -22.28 4.64
N SER A 50 22.08 -23.45 4.17
CA SER A 50 23.48 -23.88 4.28
C SER A 50 24.48 -22.90 3.65
N THR A 51 24.04 -22.09 2.68
CA THR A 51 24.92 -21.20 1.90
C THR A 51 24.69 -19.72 2.16
N THR A 52 23.46 -19.30 2.44
CA THR A 52 23.09 -17.88 2.49
C THR A 52 21.89 -17.60 3.40
N THR A 53 21.72 -16.34 3.79
CA THR A 53 20.49 -15.84 4.42
C THR A 53 19.55 -15.27 3.35
N LEU A 54 18.34 -15.81 3.30
CA LEU A 54 17.27 -15.36 2.41
C LEU A 54 16.24 -14.55 3.19
N SER A 55 15.54 -13.66 2.50
CA SER A 55 14.36 -12.97 3.02
C SER A 55 13.19 -13.13 2.07
N THR A 56 11.98 -13.18 2.63
CA THR A 56 10.73 -13.19 1.86
C THR A 56 9.60 -12.51 2.62
N PHE A 57 8.51 -12.21 1.91
CA PHE A 57 7.25 -11.80 2.50
C PHE A 57 6.28 -12.97 2.60
N LEU A 58 5.58 -13.05 3.73
CA LEU A 58 4.42 -13.90 3.95
C LEU A 58 3.22 -13.02 4.25
N ILE A 59 2.15 -13.13 3.44
CA ILE A 59 0.87 -12.46 3.68
C ILE A 59 -0.11 -13.53 4.12
N ILE A 60 -0.76 -13.36 5.26
CA ILE A 60 -1.85 -14.23 5.71
C ILE A 60 -3.17 -13.46 5.72
N SER A 61 -4.26 -14.18 5.49
CA SER A 61 -5.61 -13.65 5.61
C SER A 61 -6.47 -14.60 6.41
N SER A 62 -7.21 -14.06 7.38
CA SER A 62 -8.33 -14.79 7.99
C SER A 62 -9.47 -14.92 6.98
N PRO A 63 -10.25 -16.00 7.00
CA PRO A 63 -11.52 -16.06 6.28
C PRO A 63 -12.34 -14.82 6.65
N ALA A 64 -12.56 -13.93 5.68
CA ALA A 64 -13.15 -12.64 5.96
C ALA A 64 -14.60 -12.84 6.45
N PRO A 65 -15.05 -12.13 7.50
CA PRO A 65 -16.48 -11.93 7.69
C PRO A 65 -17.04 -11.20 6.47
N GLU A 66 -18.32 -11.41 6.15
CA GLU A 66 -19.02 -10.64 5.13
C GLU A 66 -18.99 -9.16 5.52
N ASN A 67 -18.00 -8.42 5.01
CA ASN A 67 -17.81 -7.00 5.25
C ASN A 67 -18.54 -6.22 4.15
N GLU A 68 -19.28 -5.17 4.54
CA GLU A 68 -19.99 -4.31 3.59
C GLU A 68 -19.02 -3.50 2.70
N TYR A 69 -17.88 -3.05 3.23
CA TYR A 69 -16.82 -2.43 2.42
C TYR A 69 -15.79 -3.46 1.93
N PRO A 70 -15.73 -3.73 0.61
CA PRO A 70 -14.93 -4.82 0.07
C PRO A 70 -13.42 -4.55 0.16
N THR A 71 -12.66 -5.56 0.57
CA THR A 71 -11.19 -5.63 0.47
C THR A 71 -10.80 -6.58 -0.65
N ASN A 72 -9.63 -6.36 -1.26
CA ASN A 72 -9.07 -7.33 -2.20
C ASN A 72 -8.81 -8.67 -1.49
N SER A 73 -9.23 -9.75 -2.14
CA SER A 73 -8.89 -11.12 -1.72
C SER A 73 -7.39 -11.40 -1.89
N LEU A 74 -6.90 -12.53 -1.37
CA LEU A 74 -5.53 -12.95 -1.65
C LEU A 74 -5.34 -13.33 -3.12
N GLU A 75 -6.35 -13.87 -3.78
CA GLU A 75 -6.35 -14.14 -5.22
C GLU A 75 -6.17 -12.85 -6.02
N THR A 76 -6.93 -11.80 -5.67
CA THR A 76 -6.80 -10.47 -6.28
C THR A 76 -5.44 -9.87 -5.98
N THR A 77 -4.96 -9.98 -4.73
CA THR A 77 -3.63 -9.48 -4.34
C THR A 77 -2.51 -10.16 -5.14
N LEU A 78 -2.58 -11.48 -5.31
CA LEU A 78 -1.67 -12.25 -6.14
C LEU A 78 -1.71 -11.79 -7.60
N HIS A 79 -2.92 -11.56 -8.14
CA HIS A 79 -3.08 -11.03 -9.49
C HIS A 79 -2.40 -9.66 -9.64
N ILE A 80 -2.61 -8.75 -8.70
CA ILE A 80 -1.98 -7.42 -8.69
C ILE A 80 -0.45 -7.54 -8.63
N ILE A 81 0.10 -8.39 -7.74
CA ILE A 81 1.55 -8.66 -7.66
C ILE A 81 2.09 -9.06 -9.04
N ASN A 82 1.46 -10.03 -9.68
CA ASN A 82 1.90 -10.52 -10.99
C ASN A 82 1.81 -9.44 -12.08
N GLN A 83 0.78 -8.60 -12.06
CA GLN A 83 0.65 -7.49 -13.01
C GLN A 83 1.74 -6.44 -12.80
N ILE A 84 2.00 -6.05 -11.55
CA ILE A 84 3.06 -5.10 -11.21
C ILE A 84 4.43 -5.61 -11.67
N GLN A 85 4.77 -6.86 -11.38
CA GLN A 85 6.05 -7.45 -11.79
C GLN A 85 6.21 -7.58 -13.30
N LYS A 86 5.11 -7.76 -14.02
CA LYS A 86 5.11 -7.91 -15.48
C LYS A 86 5.26 -6.56 -16.19
N HIS A 87 4.73 -5.49 -15.60
CA HIS A 87 4.54 -4.21 -16.28
C HIS A 87 5.35 -3.05 -15.68
N THR A 88 6.08 -3.28 -14.59
CA THR A 88 6.88 -2.24 -13.90
C THR A 88 8.19 -2.82 -13.37
N ASP A 89 9.10 -1.93 -12.98
CA ASP A 89 10.35 -2.28 -12.29
C ASP A 89 10.17 -2.35 -10.74
N ILE A 90 8.94 -2.28 -10.24
CA ILE A 90 8.67 -2.37 -8.80
C ILE A 90 9.02 -3.79 -8.31
N SER A 91 9.97 -3.85 -7.37
CA SER A 91 10.43 -5.11 -6.80
C SER A 91 9.75 -5.43 -5.48
N PHE A 92 9.31 -6.68 -5.34
CA PHE A 92 8.86 -7.29 -4.08
C PHE A 92 9.90 -8.24 -3.49
N SER A 93 11.11 -8.22 -4.05
CA SER A 93 12.25 -9.04 -3.67
C SER A 93 13.27 -8.18 -2.93
N PHE A 94 14.03 -8.80 -2.03
CA PHE A 94 15.18 -8.18 -1.38
C PHE A 94 16.46 -8.32 -2.21
N SER A 95 16.37 -8.89 -3.41
CA SER A 95 17.45 -9.03 -4.39
C SER A 95 16.99 -8.72 -5.81
N PRO A 96 17.68 -7.85 -6.56
CA PRO A 96 17.27 -7.47 -7.92
C PRO A 96 17.39 -8.62 -8.94
N SER A 97 18.18 -9.65 -8.65
CA SER A 97 18.51 -10.72 -9.62
C SER A 97 17.57 -11.92 -9.57
N PHE A 98 16.56 -11.94 -8.68
CA PHE A 98 15.71 -13.09 -8.44
C PHE A 98 14.24 -12.75 -8.71
N PRO A 99 13.61 -13.32 -9.76
CA PRO A 99 12.18 -13.13 -9.97
C PRO A 99 11.42 -13.79 -8.83
N THR A 100 10.43 -13.08 -8.30
CA THR A 100 9.55 -13.64 -7.28
C THR A 100 8.42 -14.40 -7.97
N GLN A 101 8.30 -15.70 -7.71
CA GLN A 101 7.14 -16.50 -8.05
C GLN A 101 6.26 -16.65 -6.80
N PRO A 102 5.22 -15.81 -6.65
CA PRO A 102 4.34 -15.90 -5.50
C PRO A 102 3.54 -17.20 -5.51
N THR A 103 3.38 -17.82 -4.35
CA THR A 103 2.56 -19.03 -4.15
C THR A 103 1.38 -18.71 -3.26
N LEU A 104 0.18 -19.05 -3.70
CA LEU A 104 -1.06 -18.93 -2.93
C LEU A 104 -1.52 -20.31 -2.45
N ASP A 105 -1.79 -20.43 -1.15
CA ASP A 105 -2.43 -21.61 -0.55
C ASP A 105 -3.67 -21.15 0.23
N THR A 106 -4.83 -21.65 -0.19
CA THR A 106 -6.14 -21.40 0.42
C THR A 106 -6.75 -22.68 1.00
N SER A 107 -5.97 -23.76 1.04
CA SER A 107 -6.45 -25.09 1.47
C SER A 107 -6.70 -25.17 2.98
N LEU A 108 -6.11 -24.26 3.74
CA LEU A 108 -6.12 -24.25 5.22
C LEU A 108 -5.53 -25.54 5.84
N THR A 109 -4.78 -26.32 5.06
CA THR A 109 -4.26 -27.62 5.50
C THR A 109 -2.98 -27.49 6.33
N LEU A 110 -2.13 -26.51 6.01
CA LEU A 110 -0.88 -26.26 6.73
C LEU A 110 -1.08 -25.38 7.95
N VAL A 111 -1.90 -24.35 7.79
CA VAL A 111 -2.15 -23.31 8.79
C VAL A 111 -3.63 -22.91 8.70
N PRO A 112 -4.24 -22.40 9.77
CA PRO A 112 -5.67 -22.04 9.78
C PRO A 112 -5.96 -20.71 9.05
N PHE A 113 -5.13 -20.36 8.07
CA PHE A 113 -5.19 -19.11 7.31
C PHE A 113 -4.92 -19.39 5.84
N SER A 114 -5.54 -18.62 4.94
CA SER A 114 -5.08 -18.54 3.57
C SER A 114 -3.83 -17.67 3.53
N PHE A 115 -2.88 -17.97 2.64
CA PHE A 115 -1.64 -17.18 2.57
C PHE A 115 -1.04 -17.06 1.18
N ILE A 116 -0.28 -15.99 0.98
CA ILE A 116 0.65 -15.80 -0.13
C ILE A 116 2.07 -15.85 0.43
N LEU A 117 2.91 -16.72 -0.12
CA LEU A 117 4.34 -16.74 0.12
C LEU A 117 5.07 -16.24 -1.12
N LEU A 118 5.88 -15.19 -0.97
CA LEU A 118 6.79 -14.75 -2.03
C LEU A 118 8.03 -15.67 -2.09
N SER A 119 8.66 -15.81 -3.26
CA SER A 119 9.89 -16.59 -3.37
C SER A 119 11.01 -15.97 -2.53
N PRO A 120 11.71 -16.75 -1.69
CA PRO A 120 12.84 -16.26 -0.92
C PRO A 120 13.99 -15.80 -1.81
N THR A 121 14.57 -14.66 -1.44
CA THR A 121 15.67 -14.05 -2.19
C THR A 121 16.85 -13.74 -1.28
N PRO A 122 18.11 -13.88 -1.74
CA PRO A 122 19.28 -13.56 -0.93
C PRO A 122 19.26 -12.11 -0.46
N ARG A 123 19.69 -11.87 0.78
CA ARG A 123 19.83 -10.51 1.29
C ARG A 123 21.05 -9.84 0.69
N ILE A 124 20.87 -8.60 0.23
CA ILE A 124 21.99 -7.74 -0.24
C ILE A 124 22.83 -7.25 0.95
N SER A 125 22.24 -7.18 2.15
CA SER A 125 22.92 -6.76 3.38
C SER A 125 22.75 -7.74 4.53
N LYS A 126 23.77 -7.80 5.39
CA LYS A 126 23.65 -8.46 6.71
C LYS A 126 22.73 -7.70 7.65
N GLU A 127 22.62 -6.37 7.51
CA GLU A 127 21.76 -5.53 8.33
C GLU A 127 20.30 -5.59 7.89
N GLN A 128 19.38 -5.51 8.85
CA GLN A 128 17.95 -5.56 8.54
C GLN A 128 17.56 -4.38 7.65
N PRO A 129 16.72 -4.62 6.63
CA PRO A 129 16.27 -3.54 5.77
C PRO A 129 15.48 -2.52 6.60
N ILE A 130 15.73 -1.24 6.34
CA ILE A 130 15.05 -0.13 7.00
C ILE A 130 13.97 0.44 6.08
N THR A 131 12.89 0.93 6.65
CA THR A 131 11.85 1.64 5.87
C THR A 131 12.38 2.99 5.38
N LEU A 132 11.84 3.51 4.28
CA LEU A 132 12.15 4.85 3.79
C LEU A 132 11.86 5.91 4.84
N HIS A 133 10.76 5.75 5.58
CA HIS A 133 10.43 6.62 6.70
C HIS A 133 11.55 6.66 7.74
N GLN A 134 12.04 5.49 8.20
CA GLN A 134 13.15 5.42 9.14
C GLN A 134 14.42 6.05 8.57
N ALA A 135 14.77 5.74 7.32
CA ALA A 135 15.98 6.22 6.67
C ALA A 135 16.04 7.75 6.58
N ARG A 136 14.89 8.41 6.38
CA ARG A 136 14.76 9.88 6.39
C ARG A 136 15.00 10.49 7.76
N HIS A 137 14.66 9.78 8.83
CA HIS A 137 14.77 10.27 10.20
C HIS A 137 16.07 9.85 10.91
N SER A 138 16.79 8.84 10.40
CA SER A 138 17.96 8.25 11.07
C SER A 138 19.32 8.79 10.59
N SER A 139 19.35 9.80 9.70
CA SER A 139 20.58 10.32 9.06
C SER A 139 21.45 9.24 8.40
N THR A 140 20.88 8.06 8.10
CA THR A 140 21.60 6.92 7.52
C THR A 140 21.96 7.17 6.05
N LEU A 141 21.16 8.00 5.36
CA LEU A 141 21.36 8.34 3.96
C LEU A 141 21.97 9.73 3.82
N THR A 142 22.92 9.86 2.90
CA THR A 142 23.36 11.18 2.42
C THR A 142 22.25 11.84 1.60
N GLN A 143 22.26 13.18 1.53
CA GLN A 143 21.26 13.91 0.73
C GLN A 143 21.21 13.46 -0.74
N PRO A 144 22.33 13.23 -1.44
CA PRO A 144 22.30 12.71 -2.81
C PRO A 144 21.65 11.32 -2.92
N GLN A 145 21.89 10.42 -1.96
CA GLN A 145 21.27 9.09 -1.94
C GLN A 145 19.76 9.18 -1.75
N LEU A 146 19.31 10.04 -0.83
CA LEU A 146 17.89 10.28 -0.61
C LEU A 146 17.21 10.82 -1.87
N LEU A 147 17.82 11.82 -2.54
CA LEU A 147 17.28 12.38 -3.78
C LEU A 147 17.19 11.33 -4.90
N THR A 148 18.19 10.44 -5.02
CA THR A 148 18.15 9.34 -5.99
C THR A 148 17.02 8.36 -5.68
N ILE A 149 16.81 8.00 -4.41
CA ILE A 149 15.70 7.13 -4.00
C ILE A 149 14.36 7.80 -4.33
N GLU A 150 14.21 9.07 -3.99
CA GLU A 150 12.98 9.82 -4.25
C GLU A 150 12.68 9.95 -5.74
N LEU A 151 13.69 10.26 -6.55
CA LEU A 151 13.59 10.25 -8.01
C LEU A 151 13.11 8.89 -8.49
N HIS A 152 13.72 7.80 -8.01
CA HIS A 152 13.38 6.44 -8.42
C HIS A 152 11.94 6.05 -8.00
N ILE A 153 11.49 6.44 -6.82
CA ILE A 153 10.09 6.24 -6.39
C ILE A 153 9.12 6.95 -7.33
N GLY A 154 9.43 8.19 -7.73
CA GLY A 154 8.66 8.90 -8.75
C GLY A 154 8.56 8.10 -10.04
N GLN A 155 9.69 7.58 -10.54
CA GLN A 155 9.73 6.77 -11.76
C GLN A 155 8.86 5.52 -11.66
N LEU A 156 8.95 4.79 -10.53
CA LEU A 156 8.18 3.56 -10.29
C LEU A 156 6.67 3.83 -10.22
N LEU A 157 6.25 4.93 -9.59
CA LEU A 157 4.84 5.35 -9.56
C LEU A 157 4.34 5.73 -10.96
N ALA A 158 5.16 6.39 -11.78
CA ALA A 158 4.78 6.71 -13.15
C ALA A 158 4.58 5.44 -13.98
N GLN A 159 5.50 4.46 -13.87
CA GLN A 159 5.35 3.16 -14.52
C GLN A 159 4.07 2.44 -14.05
N LEU A 160 3.80 2.43 -12.74
CA LEU A 160 2.57 1.85 -12.18
C LEU A 160 1.33 2.48 -12.83
N HIS A 161 1.22 3.81 -12.81
CA HIS A 161 0.01 4.48 -13.28
C HIS A 161 -0.16 4.48 -14.81
N SER A 162 0.94 4.45 -15.57
CA SER A 162 0.91 4.46 -17.03
C SER A 162 0.80 3.07 -17.64
N ASN A 163 1.43 2.05 -17.05
CA ASN A 163 1.47 0.71 -17.62
C ASN A 163 0.34 -0.20 -17.11
N LEU A 164 -0.28 0.13 -15.97
CA LEU A 164 -1.35 -0.64 -15.36
C LEU A 164 -2.63 0.19 -15.31
N GLN A 165 -3.24 0.32 -16.48
CA GLN A 165 -4.50 1.03 -16.70
C GLN A 165 -5.64 0.04 -16.95
N ASN A 166 -6.86 0.56 -16.94
CA ASN A 166 -8.06 -0.24 -17.06
C ASN A 166 -9.20 0.52 -17.76
N ASP A 167 -10.19 -0.20 -18.30
CA ASP A 167 -11.32 0.48 -18.97
C ASP A 167 -12.39 0.97 -17.97
N TRP A 168 -12.32 0.57 -16.70
CA TRP A 168 -13.30 0.88 -15.65
C TRP A 168 -12.61 1.18 -14.32
N PHE A 169 -13.27 2.01 -13.52
CA PHE A 169 -12.87 2.34 -12.16
C PHE A 169 -13.40 1.31 -11.16
N GLY A 170 -12.70 1.16 -10.04
CA GLY A 170 -13.10 0.32 -8.92
C GLY A 170 -12.10 -0.79 -8.58
N LEU A 171 -12.59 -1.84 -7.93
CA LEU A 171 -11.70 -2.91 -7.44
C LEU A 171 -11.14 -3.76 -8.60
N PRO A 172 -9.87 -4.18 -8.51
CA PRO A 172 -9.28 -5.09 -9.47
C PRO A 172 -9.93 -6.47 -9.31
N LEU A 173 -10.13 -7.16 -10.42
CA LEU A 173 -10.64 -8.52 -10.43
C LEU A 173 -9.59 -9.48 -11.00
N PRO A 174 -9.49 -10.71 -10.48
CA PRO A 174 -8.53 -11.68 -10.99
C PRO A 174 -8.86 -12.10 -12.43
N GLN A 175 -7.84 -12.60 -13.14
CA GLN A 175 -7.97 -13.20 -14.48
C GLN A 175 -8.53 -12.26 -15.57
N ASN A 176 -8.34 -10.94 -15.42
CA ASN A 176 -8.88 -9.94 -16.35
C ASN A 176 -10.41 -10.02 -16.49
N SER A 177 -11.10 -10.45 -15.43
CA SER A 177 -12.56 -10.40 -15.39
C SER A 177 -13.03 -8.96 -15.22
N GLN A 178 -14.20 -8.66 -15.76
CA GLN A 178 -14.88 -7.38 -15.63
C GLN A 178 -16.03 -7.51 -14.62
N PRO A 179 -16.32 -6.48 -13.80
CA PRO A 179 -17.50 -6.48 -12.95
C PRO A 179 -18.78 -6.57 -13.80
N SER A 180 -19.86 -7.06 -13.19
CA SER A 180 -21.17 -7.14 -13.84
C SER A 180 -21.70 -5.76 -14.26
N ASP A 181 -21.34 -4.73 -13.50
CA ASP A 181 -21.71 -3.34 -13.73
C ASP A 181 -20.44 -2.46 -13.62
N PRO A 182 -19.68 -2.31 -14.71
CA PRO A 182 -18.45 -1.51 -14.74
C PRO A 182 -18.76 -0.02 -14.62
N SER A 183 -18.09 0.65 -13.69
CA SER A 183 -18.19 2.11 -13.55
C SER A 183 -17.17 2.80 -14.45
N TYR A 184 -17.65 3.71 -15.29
CA TYR A 184 -16.83 4.54 -16.18
C TYR A 184 -16.69 5.98 -15.67
N SER A 185 -17.27 6.30 -14.50
CA SER A 185 -17.14 7.60 -13.84
C SER A 185 -16.33 7.45 -12.56
N TRP A 186 -15.21 8.16 -12.49
CA TRP A 186 -14.45 8.22 -11.24
C TRP A 186 -15.25 8.89 -10.12
N GLN A 187 -16.04 9.93 -10.45
CA GLN A 187 -16.89 10.60 -9.47
C GLN A 187 -17.89 9.65 -8.81
N GLU A 188 -18.59 8.84 -9.59
CA GLU A 188 -19.55 7.85 -9.06
C GLU A 188 -18.83 6.79 -8.21
N THR A 189 -17.71 6.28 -8.71
CA THR A 189 -16.91 5.25 -8.03
C THR A 189 -16.36 5.75 -6.69
N PHE A 190 -15.74 6.93 -6.67
CA PHE A 190 -15.20 7.53 -5.47
C PHE A 190 -16.30 7.86 -4.45
N THR A 191 -17.43 8.39 -4.92
CA THR A 191 -18.59 8.68 -4.07
C THR A 191 -19.09 7.42 -3.39
N LEU A 192 -19.28 6.33 -4.15
CA LEU A 192 -19.69 5.05 -3.57
C LEU A 192 -18.69 4.55 -2.53
N CYS A 193 -17.38 4.61 -2.83
CA CYS A 193 -16.33 4.19 -1.92
C CYS A 193 -16.37 4.94 -0.59
N ILE A 194 -16.41 6.28 -0.62
CA ILE A 194 -16.40 7.09 0.60
C ILE A 194 -17.72 6.98 1.38
N GLU A 195 -18.87 6.94 0.69
CA GLU A 195 -20.18 6.78 1.33
C GLU A 195 -20.32 5.43 2.02
N THR A 196 -19.79 4.35 1.42
CA THR A 196 -19.78 3.02 2.03
C THR A 196 -18.97 3.03 3.33
N VAL A 197 -17.78 3.63 3.34
CA VAL A 197 -16.95 3.74 4.55
C VAL A 197 -17.63 4.59 5.62
N ILE A 198 -18.29 5.69 5.24
CA ILE A 198 -19.05 6.53 6.17
C ILE A 198 -20.21 5.74 6.78
N ALA A 199 -20.97 5.00 5.97
CA ALA A 199 -22.10 4.19 6.43
C ALA A 199 -21.65 3.09 7.41
N ASP A 200 -20.54 2.40 7.11
CA ASP A 200 -19.93 1.41 8.00
C ASP A 200 -19.57 2.02 9.36
N LEU A 201 -18.90 3.18 9.35
CA LEU A 201 -18.48 3.87 10.57
C LEU A 201 -19.68 4.37 11.39
N GLU A 202 -20.73 4.91 10.74
CA GLU A 202 -21.97 5.33 11.41
C GLU A 202 -22.70 4.16 12.07
N LYS A 203 -22.75 2.99 11.40
CA LYS A 203 -23.36 1.77 11.96
C LYS A 203 -22.57 1.23 13.15
N SER A 204 -21.25 1.34 13.09
CA SER A 204 -20.38 0.68 14.04
C SER A 204 -20.59 1.15 15.49
N ASN A 205 -21.11 2.36 15.76
CA ASN A 205 -21.42 2.95 17.09
C ASN A 205 -20.33 2.78 18.18
N SER A 206 -19.16 2.23 17.84
CA SER A 206 -18.16 1.67 18.76
C SER A 206 -16.96 2.59 18.90
N THR A 207 -16.89 3.65 18.10
CA THR A 207 -15.81 4.62 18.21
C THR A 207 -16.17 5.63 19.30
N SER A 208 -15.30 5.76 20.31
CA SER A 208 -15.34 6.87 21.27
C SER A 208 -15.04 8.24 20.61
N ILE A 209 -14.97 8.28 19.28
CA ILE A 209 -14.49 9.37 18.46
C ILE A 209 -15.70 9.95 17.73
N SER A 210 -16.08 11.18 18.07
CA SER A 210 -17.16 11.89 17.40
C SER A 210 -16.70 12.40 16.04
N ILE A 211 -17.11 11.74 14.95
CA ILE A 211 -16.89 12.23 13.59
C ILE A 211 -18.11 13.02 13.10
N PRO A 212 -17.93 14.21 12.49
CA PRO A 212 -19.04 15.04 12.02
C PRO A 212 -19.58 14.54 10.67
N PHE A 213 -20.14 13.32 10.61
CA PHE A 213 -20.59 12.70 9.35
C PHE A 213 -21.61 13.53 8.57
N THR A 214 -22.56 14.19 9.25
CA THR A 214 -23.54 15.09 8.59
C THR A 214 -22.86 16.23 7.85
N LEU A 215 -21.82 16.83 8.45
CA LEU A 215 -21.04 17.88 7.80
C LEU A 215 -20.25 17.29 6.62
N ILE A 216 -19.57 16.16 6.80
CA ILE A 216 -18.80 15.51 5.73
C ILE A 216 -19.69 15.20 4.52
N LYS A 217 -20.87 14.61 4.74
CA LYS A 217 -21.86 14.33 3.68
C LYS A 217 -22.31 15.61 2.97
N SER A 218 -22.60 16.69 3.71
CA SER A 218 -22.96 17.98 3.12
C SER A 218 -21.84 18.58 2.26
N LEU A 219 -20.59 18.49 2.72
CA LEU A 219 -19.42 18.93 1.96
C LEU A 219 -19.23 18.07 0.70
N LEU A 220 -19.47 16.76 0.79
CA LEU A 220 -19.34 15.82 -0.32
C LEU A 220 -20.37 16.11 -1.40
N SER A 221 -21.64 16.34 -1.03
CA SER A 221 -22.69 16.74 -1.98
C SER A 221 -22.32 18.01 -2.74
N ARG A 222 -21.66 18.97 -2.08
CA ARG A 222 -21.15 20.19 -2.72
C ARG A 222 -20.02 19.90 -3.71
N ALA A 223 -19.09 19.00 -3.34
CA ALA A 223 -18.00 18.58 -4.22
C ALA A 223 -18.48 17.83 -5.47
N ILE A 224 -19.48 16.95 -5.31
CA ILE A 224 -20.14 16.24 -6.42
C ILE A 224 -20.86 17.25 -7.33
N GLY A 225 -21.62 18.18 -6.75
CA GLY A 225 -22.32 19.21 -7.52
C GLY A 225 -21.40 20.18 -8.29
N SER A 226 -20.12 20.26 -7.91
CA SER A 226 -19.09 21.03 -8.62
C SER A 226 -18.22 20.16 -9.54
N PHE A 227 -18.58 18.91 -9.81
CA PHE A 227 -17.83 18.00 -10.68
C PHE A 227 -16.35 17.85 -10.28
N LEU A 228 -16.06 17.90 -8.96
CA LEU A 228 -14.68 17.96 -8.46
C LEU A 228 -13.85 16.74 -8.88
N PHE A 229 -14.49 15.58 -9.07
CA PHE A 229 -13.85 14.29 -9.34
C PHE A 229 -13.95 13.86 -10.81
N ASP A 230 -14.54 14.69 -11.67
CA ASP A 230 -14.86 14.34 -13.07
C ASP A 230 -13.65 14.48 -14.02
N ASP A 231 -12.49 14.89 -13.50
CA ASP A 231 -11.27 15.13 -14.29
C ASP A 231 -10.33 13.92 -14.38
N ALA A 232 -10.66 12.81 -13.72
CA ALA A 232 -9.94 11.55 -13.87
C ALA A 232 -10.57 10.74 -15.02
N GLU A 233 -9.90 10.73 -16.16
CA GLU A 233 -10.40 10.08 -17.38
C GLU A 233 -9.93 8.63 -17.52
N VAL A 234 -8.71 8.33 -17.06
CA VAL A 234 -8.08 7.02 -17.23
C VAL A 234 -7.93 6.33 -15.86
N PRO A 235 -8.61 5.20 -15.63
CA PRO A 235 -8.40 4.38 -14.45
C PRO A 235 -6.97 3.82 -14.44
N SER A 236 -6.20 4.17 -13.42
CA SER A 236 -4.85 3.66 -13.18
C SER A 236 -4.83 2.84 -11.89
N LEU A 237 -4.00 1.80 -11.84
CA LEU A 237 -3.83 1.04 -10.60
C LEU A 237 -3.20 1.93 -9.53
N VAL A 238 -3.92 2.12 -8.44
CA VAL A 238 -3.53 2.89 -7.26
C VAL A 238 -3.42 1.93 -6.09
N LEU A 239 -2.31 1.97 -5.35
CA LEU A 239 -2.08 1.17 -4.15
C LEU A 239 -2.84 1.73 -2.94
N PHE A 240 -3.13 3.03 -2.96
CA PHE A 240 -3.98 3.83 -2.06
C PHE A 240 -3.44 3.93 -0.63
N THR A 241 -3.25 2.81 0.06
CA THR A 241 -2.77 2.78 1.46
C THR A 241 -1.25 2.63 1.59
N HIS A 242 -0.51 2.53 0.49
CA HIS A 242 0.94 2.42 0.49
C HIS A 242 1.62 3.74 0.78
N SER A 243 2.50 3.72 1.77
CA SER A 243 3.24 4.86 2.29
C SER A 243 4.75 4.58 2.32
N GLU A 244 5.53 5.53 2.83
CA GLU A 244 6.97 5.38 3.03
C GLU A 244 7.36 4.29 4.05
N GLN A 245 6.39 3.84 4.86
CA GLN A 245 6.58 2.69 5.76
C GLN A 245 6.47 1.35 5.04
N ASP A 246 5.91 1.35 3.82
CA ASP A 246 5.73 0.17 2.97
C ASP A 246 6.86 0.04 1.92
N ILE A 247 7.89 0.89 2.00
CA ILE A 247 9.04 0.88 1.12
C ILE A 247 10.29 0.62 1.96
N TYR A 248 10.95 -0.50 1.71
CA TYR A 248 12.19 -0.90 2.35
C TYR A 248 13.38 -0.56 1.47
N ILE A 249 14.48 -0.17 2.11
CA ILE A 249 15.75 0.17 1.48
C ILE A 249 16.78 -0.85 1.97
N SER A 250 17.45 -1.51 1.02
CA SER A 250 18.61 -2.35 1.29
C SER A 250 19.89 -1.62 0.87
N LEU A 251 20.80 -1.45 1.82
CA LEU A 251 22.11 -0.84 1.61
C LEU A 251 23.15 -1.93 1.35
N PRO A 252 23.93 -1.89 0.27
CA PRO A 252 24.98 -2.88 0.06
C PRO A 252 26.04 -2.82 1.16
N ASP A 253 26.55 -3.99 1.58
CA ASP A 253 27.58 -4.09 2.61
C ASP A 253 28.85 -3.33 2.16
N THR A 254 29.23 -2.29 2.91
CA THR A 254 30.37 -1.41 2.59
C THR A 254 31.74 -2.08 2.71
N SER A 255 31.80 -3.33 3.21
CA SER A 255 33.03 -4.08 3.46
C SER A 255 33.68 -4.70 2.20
N SER A 256 32.97 -4.80 1.08
CA SER A 256 33.54 -5.25 -0.19
C SER A 256 34.03 -4.05 -1.00
N SER A 257 35.05 -3.38 -0.49
CA SER A 257 35.70 -2.26 -1.16
C SER A 257 36.55 -2.74 -2.33
N ASN A 258 35.99 -2.69 -3.54
CA ASN A 258 36.73 -2.42 -4.77
C ASN A 258 35.78 -1.70 -5.73
N GLU A 259 36.22 -0.53 -6.21
CA GLU A 259 35.65 0.27 -7.30
C GLU A 259 34.46 1.19 -6.97
N GLN A 260 34.79 2.49 -6.86
CA GLN A 260 34.22 3.75 -7.41
C GLN A 260 32.84 3.82 -8.11
N THR A 261 32.02 2.78 -8.09
CA THR A 261 30.63 2.84 -8.51
C THR A 261 29.76 3.20 -7.31
N SER A 262 28.90 4.21 -7.45
CA SER A 262 27.94 4.59 -6.42
C SER A 262 27.18 3.34 -5.96
N PRO A 263 27.08 3.06 -4.64
CA PRO A 263 26.42 1.86 -4.15
C PRO A 263 24.99 1.80 -4.70
N SER A 264 24.65 0.71 -5.39
CA SER A 264 23.32 0.50 -5.92
C SER A 264 22.35 0.26 -4.76
N LEU A 265 21.49 1.26 -4.51
CA LEU A 265 20.42 1.18 -3.54
C LEU A 265 19.31 0.31 -4.14
N HIS A 266 18.79 -0.63 -3.36
CA HIS A 266 17.67 -1.48 -3.78
C HIS A 266 16.41 -1.12 -3.00
N LEU A 267 15.31 -0.89 -3.71
CA LEU A 267 13.99 -0.63 -3.12
C LEU A 267 13.14 -1.90 -3.18
N THR A 268 12.51 -2.22 -2.06
CA THR A 268 11.58 -3.34 -1.94
C THR A 268 10.24 -2.84 -1.41
N PHE A 269 9.18 -3.05 -2.17
CA PHE A 269 7.82 -2.66 -1.78
C PHE A 269 7.17 -3.81 -1.00
N VAL A 270 6.46 -3.48 0.07
CA VAL A 270 5.64 -4.46 0.80
C VAL A 270 4.42 -4.80 -0.06
N PRO A 271 4.09 -6.08 -0.31
CA PRO A 271 2.97 -6.48 -1.18
C PRO A 271 1.58 -6.38 -0.51
N THR A 272 1.26 -5.29 0.20
CA THR A 272 0.01 -5.08 0.97
C THR A 272 -1.12 -4.45 0.14
N PHE A 273 -1.58 -5.14 -0.90
CA PHE A 273 -2.54 -4.57 -1.87
C PHE A 273 -4.03 -4.77 -1.53
N THR A 274 -4.35 -4.95 -0.25
CA THR A 274 -5.71 -5.19 0.24
C THR A 274 -6.69 -4.07 -0.13
N ARG A 275 -6.18 -2.85 -0.35
CA ARG A 275 -6.95 -1.64 -0.68
C ARG A 275 -6.62 -1.03 -2.04
N ALA A 276 -5.85 -1.72 -2.87
CA ALA A 276 -5.53 -1.25 -4.22
C ALA A 276 -6.77 -1.24 -5.11
N LEU A 277 -6.86 -0.28 -6.03
CA LEU A 277 -8.01 -0.08 -6.93
C LEU A 277 -7.61 0.64 -8.21
N PHE A 278 -8.41 0.50 -9.27
CA PHE A 278 -8.29 1.31 -10.47
C PHE A 278 -9.01 2.64 -10.25
N GLY A 279 -8.24 3.72 -10.14
CA GLY A 279 -8.70 5.02 -9.69
C GLY A 279 -7.90 6.17 -10.27
N ASP A 280 -8.10 7.36 -9.70
CA ASP A 280 -7.28 8.54 -9.97
C ASP A 280 -5.89 8.38 -9.32
N PRO A 281 -4.78 8.43 -10.08
CA PRO A 281 -3.41 8.42 -9.56
C PRO A 281 -3.14 9.37 -8.39
N LEU A 282 -3.83 10.51 -8.33
CA LEU A 282 -3.68 11.47 -7.23
C LEU A 282 -4.16 10.90 -5.88
N LEU A 283 -4.85 9.76 -5.85
CA LEU A 283 -5.33 9.08 -4.64
C LEU A 283 -4.21 8.41 -3.82
N GLU A 284 -3.03 8.15 -4.40
CA GLU A 284 -1.94 7.48 -3.68
C GLU A 284 -1.55 8.18 -2.37
N SER A 285 -1.36 7.45 -1.26
CA SER A 285 -1.03 8.10 0.01
C SER A 285 0.33 8.79 0.02
N ILE A 286 1.25 8.42 -0.88
CA ILE A 286 2.53 9.11 -1.03
C ILE A 286 2.38 10.57 -1.50
N PHE A 287 1.24 10.91 -2.10
CA PHE A 287 0.88 12.27 -2.47
C PHE A 287 0.09 13.01 -1.38
N ALA A 288 -0.20 12.37 -0.24
CA ALA A 288 -0.89 13.00 0.88
C ALA A 288 -0.04 14.11 1.51
N THR A 289 -0.71 15.08 2.15
CA THR A 289 -0.05 16.21 2.84
C THR A 289 1.05 15.72 3.81
N PRO A 290 2.30 16.23 3.75
CA PRO A 290 2.77 17.49 3.12
C PRO A 290 3.06 17.43 1.60
N GLY A 291 2.80 16.30 0.95
CA GLY A 291 3.10 16.07 -0.46
C GLY A 291 4.51 15.48 -0.64
N PRO A 292 4.80 14.92 -1.82
CA PRO A 292 6.08 14.29 -2.07
C PRO A 292 7.15 15.36 -2.33
N SER A 293 8.42 14.96 -2.31
CA SER A 293 9.52 15.87 -2.61
C SER A 293 9.54 16.30 -4.09
N ALA A 294 10.31 17.34 -4.40
CA ALA A 294 10.53 17.77 -5.78
C ALA A 294 11.18 16.65 -6.64
N ALA A 295 12.04 15.82 -6.05
CA ALA A 295 12.68 14.71 -6.75
C ALA A 295 11.68 13.63 -7.14
N VAL A 296 10.72 13.29 -6.26
CA VAL A 296 9.63 12.36 -6.61
C VAL A 296 8.81 12.91 -7.80
N TRP A 297 8.45 14.19 -7.77
CA TRP A 297 7.73 14.81 -8.88
C TRP A 297 8.50 14.80 -10.19
N GLU A 298 9.80 15.10 -10.12
CA GLU A 298 10.69 15.05 -11.28
C GLU A 298 10.76 13.65 -11.87
N GLY A 299 10.97 12.63 -11.03
CA GLY A 299 11.03 11.23 -11.46
C GLY A 299 9.71 10.76 -12.06
N TYR A 300 8.60 11.14 -11.45
CA TYR A 300 7.26 10.83 -11.93
C TYR A 300 7.02 11.40 -13.34
N LYS A 301 7.30 12.68 -13.54
CA LYS A 301 7.14 13.35 -14.83
C LYS A 301 8.11 12.81 -15.89
N ALA A 302 9.37 12.56 -15.51
CA ALA A 302 10.40 12.08 -16.43
C ALA A 302 10.13 10.66 -16.96
N SER A 303 9.34 9.87 -16.25
CA SER A 303 8.98 8.50 -16.61
C SER A 303 7.55 8.34 -17.15
N GLY A 304 6.98 9.42 -17.70
CA GLY A 304 5.68 9.37 -18.40
C GLY A 304 4.46 9.53 -17.51
N GLY A 305 4.64 9.92 -16.25
CA GLY A 305 3.54 10.28 -15.37
C GLY A 305 2.91 11.62 -15.75
N GLU A 306 1.59 11.63 -15.96
CA GLU A 306 0.83 12.84 -16.26
C GLU A 306 0.76 13.81 -15.06
N PRO A 307 0.80 15.15 -15.26
CA PRO A 307 0.72 16.09 -14.16
C PRO A 307 -0.55 15.92 -13.29
N LEU A 308 -0.38 15.54 -12.02
CA LEU A 308 -1.50 15.23 -11.13
C LEU A 308 -2.22 16.47 -10.56
N ILE A 309 -1.50 17.59 -10.42
CA ILE A 309 -2.03 18.86 -9.92
C ILE A 309 -1.66 19.96 -10.93
N VAL A 310 -2.60 20.29 -11.81
CA VAL A 310 -2.49 21.34 -12.82
C VAL A 310 -3.29 22.58 -12.39
N PHE A 311 -4.44 22.36 -11.78
CA PHE A 311 -5.42 23.36 -11.41
C PHE A 311 -5.65 23.39 -9.90
N PRO A 312 -6.06 24.54 -9.33
CA PRO A 312 -6.40 24.65 -7.91
C PRO A 312 -7.42 23.62 -7.43
N ARG A 313 -8.38 23.21 -8.28
CA ARG A 313 -9.39 22.19 -7.93
C ARG A 313 -8.79 20.86 -7.50
N GLN A 314 -7.66 20.43 -8.08
CA GLN A 314 -7.02 19.17 -7.72
C GLN A 314 -6.41 19.22 -6.31
N LYS A 315 -6.10 20.41 -5.78
CA LYS A 315 -5.72 20.57 -4.36
C LYS A 315 -6.91 20.31 -3.44
N THR A 316 -8.12 20.76 -3.81
CA THR A 316 -9.35 20.40 -3.08
C THR A 316 -9.65 18.91 -3.19
N LYS A 317 -9.47 18.32 -4.39
CA LYS A 317 -9.62 16.87 -4.61
C LYS A 317 -8.67 16.05 -3.72
N ARG A 318 -7.40 16.49 -3.59
CA ARG A 318 -6.43 15.85 -2.69
C ARG A 318 -6.87 15.87 -1.21
N LEU A 319 -7.54 16.93 -0.76
CA LEU A 319 -8.13 16.94 0.60
C LEU A 319 -9.20 15.85 0.75
N TRP A 320 -10.03 15.61 -0.26
CA TRP A 320 -10.98 14.50 -0.20
C TRP A 320 -10.31 13.13 -0.12
N TYR A 321 -9.21 12.94 -0.84
CA TYR A 321 -8.41 11.72 -0.76
C TYR A 321 -7.73 11.54 0.60
N ASP A 322 -7.23 12.62 1.21
CA ASP A 322 -6.69 12.60 2.58
C ASP A 322 -7.78 12.23 3.60
N LEU A 323 -8.99 12.79 3.46
CA LEU A 323 -10.13 12.45 4.31
C LEU A 323 -10.53 10.98 4.14
N PHE A 324 -10.63 10.50 2.91
CA PHE A 324 -10.98 9.12 2.60
C PHE A 324 -9.96 8.13 3.19
N LEU A 325 -8.66 8.41 3.05
CA LEU A 325 -7.60 7.63 3.69
C LEU A 325 -7.76 7.56 5.20
N GLY A 326 -8.04 8.70 5.86
CA GLY A 326 -8.30 8.74 7.30
C GLY A 326 -9.51 7.91 7.73
N LEU A 327 -10.62 8.01 6.99
CA LEU A 327 -11.84 7.24 7.27
C LEU A 327 -11.61 5.73 7.11
N VAL A 328 -10.91 5.30 6.04
CA VAL A 328 -10.53 3.89 5.84
C VAL A 328 -9.62 3.40 6.96
N ALA A 329 -8.59 4.17 7.32
CA ALA A 329 -7.67 3.81 8.39
C ALA A 329 -8.37 3.67 9.76
N LEU A 330 -9.39 4.51 10.02
CA LEU A 330 -10.21 4.40 11.22
C LEU A 330 -11.09 3.15 11.21
N ARG A 331 -11.74 2.88 10.07
CA ARG A 331 -12.61 1.71 9.90
C ARG A 331 -11.86 0.42 10.23
N GLU A 332 -10.67 0.24 9.67
CA GLU A 332 -9.85 -0.96 9.91
C GLU A 332 -9.50 -1.19 11.39
N ARG A 333 -9.49 -0.12 12.18
CA ARG A 333 -9.15 -0.13 13.60
C ARG A 333 -10.37 -0.17 14.52
N THR A 334 -11.58 -0.10 13.97
CA THR A 334 -12.80 -0.16 14.80
C THR A 334 -13.02 -1.58 15.33
N ASP A 335 -12.65 -2.60 14.56
CA ASP A 335 -12.81 -4.02 14.94
C ASP A 335 -11.75 -4.53 15.93
N ASN A 336 -10.64 -3.82 16.06
CA ASN A 336 -9.57 -4.10 17.01
C ASN A 336 -9.20 -2.79 17.72
N PRO A 337 -9.91 -2.42 18.81
CA PRO A 337 -9.83 -1.09 19.38
C PRO A 337 -8.37 -0.78 19.69
N PRO A 338 -7.74 0.12 18.93
CA PRO A 338 -6.34 0.45 19.16
C PRO A 338 -6.20 1.14 20.50
N THR A 339 -4.95 1.30 20.94
CA THR A 339 -4.71 2.28 22.00
C THR A 339 -5.17 3.66 21.49
N ALA A 340 -5.66 4.52 22.39
CA ALA A 340 -6.06 5.89 22.01
C ALA A 340 -4.94 6.65 21.26
N GLN A 341 -3.69 6.23 21.46
CA GLN A 341 -2.50 6.75 20.79
C GLN A 341 -2.42 6.35 19.30
N ASP A 342 -2.83 5.13 18.90
CA ASP A 342 -2.71 4.69 17.51
C ASP A 342 -3.75 5.36 16.58
N CYS A 343 -4.85 5.85 17.15
CA CYS A 343 -5.87 6.60 16.41
C CYS A 343 -5.61 8.12 16.37
N GLN A 344 -4.68 8.66 17.16
CA GLN A 344 -4.54 10.11 17.30
C GLN A 344 -4.21 10.79 15.96
N TRP A 345 -3.34 10.20 15.15
CA TRP A 345 -2.99 10.73 13.84
C TRP A 345 -4.19 10.65 12.87
N ILE A 346 -5.01 9.61 12.96
CA ILE A 346 -6.22 9.41 12.13
C ILE A 346 -7.25 10.48 12.44
N ILE A 347 -7.54 10.70 13.74
CA ILE A 347 -8.47 11.71 14.21
C ILE A 347 -8.00 13.09 13.77
N LYS A 348 -6.70 13.37 13.92
CA LYS A 348 -6.08 14.62 13.47
C LYS A 348 -6.26 14.80 11.96
N LEU A 349 -5.96 13.78 11.17
CA LEU A 349 -6.10 13.81 9.71
C LEU A 349 -7.54 14.09 9.27
N ILE A 350 -8.52 13.37 9.85
CA ILE A 350 -9.95 13.57 9.55
C ILE A 350 -10.39 14.98 9.94
N THR A 351 -10.02 15.43 11.15
CA THR A 351 -10.44 16.74 11.67
C THR A 351 -9.84 17.88 10.86
N GLU A 352 -8.52 17.91 10.67
CA GLU A 352 -7.85 18.98 9.94
C GLU A 352 -8.31 19.04 8.48
N THR A 353 -8.50 17.89 7.85
CA THR A 353 -8.95 17.83 6.46
C THR A 353 -10.41 18.28 6.32
N THR A 354 -11.28 17.88 7.25
CA THR A 354 -12.68 18.35 7.27
C THR A 354 -12.75 19.86 7.48
N GLU A 355 -11.93 20.43 8.37
CA GLU A 355 -11.86 21.89 8.56
C GLU A 355 -11.38 22.61 7.30
N LYS A 356 -10.31 22.11 6.65
CA LYS A 356 -9.81 22.68 5.38
C LYS A 356 -10.87 22.63 4.28
N LEU A 357 -11.63 21.53 4.20
CA LEU A 357 -12.69 21.36 3.20
C LEU A 357 -13.81 22.39 3.36
N LYS A 358 -14.15 22.85 4.58
CA LYS A 358 -15.20 23.89 4.76
C LYS A 358 -14.98 25.12 3.90
N THR A 359 -13.72 25.56 3.80
CA THR A 359 -13.30 26.78 3.09
C THR A 359 -12.59 26.50 1.76
N ALA A 360 -12.37 25.25 1.39
CA ALA A 360 -11.74 24.90 0.13
C ALA A 360 -12.61 25.37 -1.05
N PRO A 361 -12.02 25.76 -2.19
CA PRO A 361 -12.79 26.18 -3.34
C PRO A 361 -13.41 25.01 -4.10
N TYR A 362 -14.58 25.25 -4.67
CA TYR A 362 -15.41 24.34 -5.46
C TYR A 362 -15.54 24.93 -6.87
N TYR A 363 -14.47 24.82 -7.67
CA TYR A 363 -14.42 25.38 -9.01
C TYR A 363 -15.01 24.43 -10.04
#